data_AF-A0A521BT23-F1
#
_entry.id   AF-A0A521BT23-F1
#
_cell.length_a   1.000
_cell.length_b   1.000
_cell.length_c   1.000
_cell.angle_alpha   90.00
_cell.angle_beta   90.00
_cell.angle_gamma   90.00
#
_symmetry.space_group_name_H-M   'P 1'
#
loop_
_entity.id
_entity.type
_entity.pdbx_description
1 polymer ?
#
loop_
_entity_poly.entity_id
_entity_poly.type
_entity_poly.pdbx_seq_one_letter_code
_entity_poly.pdbx_strand_id
1 'polypeptide(L)' 'MARSRSYNKLLVPGASAAIQQYKEEIASEFGVKLGESTTARANGSVGGEITKRLVRQAQQTQSGQPNQ' A
#
# COMPACT_ATOMS: atom_id res chain seq x y z
N MET A 1 11.83 -25.28 6.07
CA MET A 1 11.35 -24.52 4.89
C MET A 1 11.66 -23.04 5.12
N ALA A 2 12.63 -22.48 4.40
CA ALA A 2 12.95 -21.06 4.48
C ALA A 2 11.81 -20.24 3.84
N ARG A 3 11.15 -19.40 4.62
CA ARG A 3 10.13 -18.48 4.11
C ARG A 3 10.85 -17.39 3.30
N SER A 4 10.73 -17.44 1.98
CA SER A 4 11.12 -16.34 1.10
C SER A 4 10.35 -15.09 1.53
N ARG A 5 11.00 -14.18 2.26
CA ARG A 5 10.47 -12.86 2.56
C ARG A 5 10.51 -12.07 1.25
N SER A 6 9.41 -12.10 0.50
CA SER A 6 9.24 -11.26 -0.68
C SER A 6 9.09 -9.82 -0.19
N TYR A 7 10.17 -9.05 -0.30
CA TYR A 7 10.12 -7.61 -0.09
C TYR A 7 9.69 -6.96 -1.41
N ASN A 8 8.50 -6.35 -1.44
CA ASN A 8 8.13 -5.49 -2.54
C ASN A 8 9.06 -4.26 -2.52
N LYS A 9 10.06 -4.25 -3.39
CA LYS A 9 10.91 -3.09 -3.62
C LYS A 9 10.04 -1.95 -4.14
N LEU A 10 10.17 -0.77 -3.54
CA LEU A 10 9.50 0.42 -4.05
C LEU A 10 9.93 0.67 -5.49
N LEU A 11 8.93 0.77 -6.39
CA LEU A 11 9.17 1.03 -7.81
C LEU A 11 9.60 2.48 -8.06
N VAL A 12 9.15 3.39 -7.20
CA VAL A 12 9.45 4.82 -7.29
C VAL A 12 10.38 5.22 -6.14
N PRO A 13 11.63 5.66 -6.42
CA PRO A 13 12.52 6.20 -5.42
C PRO A 13 11.87 7.40 -4.69
N GLY A 14 12.00 7.45 -3.36
CA GLY A 14 11.44 8.54 -2.54
C GLY A 14 9.96 8.40 -2.14
N ALA A 15 9.20 7.48 -2.75
CA ALA A 15 7.79 7.26 -2.39
C ALA A 15 7.58 6.63 -1.00
N SER A 16 8.65 6.21 -0.32
CA SER A 16 8.58 5.50 0.97
C SER A 16 7.84 6.28 2.04
N ALA A 17 8.04 7.60 2.13
CA ALA A 17 7.41 8.43 3.14
C ALA A 17 5.88 8.47 2.94
N ALA A 18 5.43 8.73 1.71
CA ALA A 18 4.00 8.77 1.38
C ALA A 18 3.33 7.41 1.58
N ILE A 19 3.98 6.32 1.14
CA ILE A 19 3.45 4.95 1.33
C ILE A 19 3.40 4.58 2.82
N GLN A 20 4.36 5.04 3.62
CA GLN A 20 4.35 4.84 5.07
C GLN A 20 3.16 5.52 5.73
N GLN A 21 2.82 6.76 5.33
CA GLN A 21 1.62 7.46 5.83
C GLN A 21 0.34 6.67 5.51
N TYR A 22 0.17 6.26 4.25
CA TYR A 22 -0.98 5.43 3.86
C TYR A 22 -1.05 4.12 4.65
N LYS A 23 0.10 3.49 4.90
CA LYS A 23 0.16 2.25 5.68
C LYS A 23 -0.35 2.46 7.11
N GLU A 24 0.07 3.53 7.78
CA GLU A 24 -0.34 3.82 9.17
C GLU A 24 -1.82 4.19 9.26
N GLU A 25 -2.30 5.03 8.35
CA GLU A 25 -3.71 5.42 8.25
C GLU A 25 -4.61 4.19 8.04
N ILE A 26 -4.33 3.39 7.00
CA ILE A 26 -5.15 2.22 6.65
C ILE A 26 -5.07 1.14 7.73
N ALA A 27 -3.88 0.90 8.30
CA ALA A 27 -3.74 -0.05 9.39
C ALA A 27 -4.61 0.35 10.59
N SER A 28 -4.68 1.65 10.89
CA SER A 28 -5.52 2.19 11.95
C SER A 28 -7.01 2.07 11.60
N GLU A 29 -7.42 2.43 10.38
CA GLU A 29 -8.80 2.29 9.90
C GLU A 29 -9.29 0.83 9.95
N PHE A 30 -8.43 -0.13 9.61
CA PHE A 30 -8.78 -1.55 9.58
C PHE A 30 -8.59 -2.23 10.95
N GLY A 31 -8.10 -1.51 11.97
CA GLY A 31 -7.78 -2.07 13.29
C GLY A 31 -6.70 -3.16 13.23
N VAL A 32 -5.81 -3.11 12.23
CA VAL A 32 -4.76 -4.11 12.02
C VAL A 32 -3.45 -3.60 12.60
N LYS A 33 -2.94 -4.28 13.63
CA LYS A 33 -1.55 -4.09 14.07
C LYS A 33 -0.63 -4.88 13.16
N LEU A 34 0.14 -4.21 12.31
CA LEU A 34 1.09 -4.88 11.41
C LEU A 34 2.22 -5.54 12.20
N GLY A 35 2.58 -6.76 11.82
CA GLY A 35 3.65 -7.50 12.49
C GLY A 35 3.73 -8.96 12.10
N GLU A 36 4.79 -9.64 12.53
CA GLU A 36 5.03 -11.05 12.21
C GLU A 36 3.99 -11.99 12.84
N SER A 37 3.42 -11.60 13.98
CA SER A 37 2.35 -12.33 14.68
C SER A 37 0.97 -12.13 14.05
N THR A 38 0.81 -11.12 13.18
CA THR A 38 -0.46 -10.81 12.53
C THR A 38 -0.65 -11.71 11.32
N THR A 39 -1.89 -12.15 11.08
CA THR A 39 -2.16 -13.07 9.97
C THR A 39 -1.72 -12.46 8.64
N ALA A 40 -1.22 -13.30 7.74
CA ALA A 40 -0.81 -12.86 6.41
C ALA A 40 -1.95 -12.15 5.66
N ARG A 41 -3.20 -12.57 5.88
CA ARG A 41 -4.39 -11.93 5.31
C ARG A 41 -4.60 -10.52 5.86
N ALA A 42 -4.47 -10.31 7.17
CA ALA A 42 -4.62 -8.99 7.78
C ALA A 42 -3.47 -8.04 7.40
N ASN A 43 -2.23 -8.52 7.37
CA ASN A 43 -1.11 -7.73 6.84
C ASN A 43 -1.32 -7.41 5.35
N GLY A 44 -1.81 -8.38 4.58
CA GLY A 44 -2.08 -8.23 3.14
C GLY A 44 -3.23 -7.29 2.81
N SER A 45 -4.27 -7.21 3.65
CA SER A 45 -5.41 -6.32 3.41
C SER A 45 -5.01 -4.85 3.44
N VAL A 46 -4.10 -4.46 4.34
CA VAL A 46 -3.54 -3.10 4.39
C VAL A 46 -2.78 -2.78 3.09
N GLY A 47 -1.90 -3.69 2.64
CA GLY A 47 -1.16 -3.52 1.39
C GLY A 47 -2.05 -3.41 0.16
N GLY A 48 -3.10 -4.24 0.08
CA GLY A 48 -4.06 -4.20 -1.01
C GLY A 48 -4.85 -2.88 -1.06
N GLU A 49 -5.19 -2.29 0.09
CA GLU A 49 -5.90 -1.02 0.14
C GLU A 49 -5.00 0.16 -0.24
N ILE A 50 -3.71 0.14 0.14
CA ILE A 50 -2.73 1.12 -0.34
C ILE A 50 -2.72 1.14 -1.87
N THR A 51 -2.60 -0.04 -2.51
CA THR A 51 -2.60 -0.13 -3.98
C THR A 51 -3.91 0.39 -4.57
N LYS A 52 -5.08 0.05 -3.99
CA LYS A 52 -6.37 0.56 -4.48
C LYS A 52 -6.46 2.08 -4.41
N ARG A 53 -6.03 2.71 -3.32
CA ARG A 53 -6.04 4.17 -3.17
C ARG A 53 -5.12 4.84 -4.18
N LEU A 54 -3.90 4.33 -4.34
CA LEU A 54 -2.93 4.85 -5.31
C LEU A 54 -3.46 4.74 -6.75
N VAL A 55 -4.04 3.59 -7.13
CA VAL A 55 -4.64 3.40 -8.46
C VAL A 55 -5.82 4.35 -8.66
N ARG A 56 -6.69 4.52 -7.66
CA ARG A 56 -7.82 5.46 -7.73
C ARG A 56 -7.35 6.90 -7.92
N GLN A 57 -6.35 7.33 -7.17
CA GLN A 57 -5.77 8.67 -7.30
C GLN A 57 -5.15 8.87 -8.69
N ALA A 58 -4.37 7.91 -9.17
CA ALA A 58 -3.79 7.96 -10.50
C ALA A 58 -4.86 8.04 -11.60
N GLN A 59 -5.93 7.24 -11.48
CA GLN A 59 -7.07 7.28 -12.40
C GLN A 59 -7.76 8.64 -12.40
N GLN A 60 -7.96 9.26 -11.22
CA GLN A 60 -8.55 10.59 -11.11
C GLN A 60 -7.67 11.65 -11.79
N THR A 61 -6.37 11.67 -11.51
CA THR A 61 -5.43 12.60 -12.15
C THR A 61 -5.34 12.39 -13.66
N GLN A 62 -5.37 11.14 -14.12
CA GLN A 62 -5.32 10.80 -15.54
C GLN A 62 -6.63 11.12 -16.26
N SER A 63 -7.78 10.93 -15.61
CA SER A 63 -9.10 11.31 -16.15
C SER A 63 -9.31 12.83 -16.24
N GLY A 64 -8.51 13.61 -15.50
CA GLY A 64 -8.53 15.08 -15.51
C GLY A 64 -7.54 15.72 -16.47
N GLN A 65 -6.71 14.94 -17.17
CA GLN A 65 -5.90 15.46 -18.27
C GLN A 65 -6.75 15.42 -19.55
N PRO A 66 -7.28 16.56 -20.04
CA PRO A 66 -7.68 16.63 -21.43
C PRO A 66 -6.42 16.32 -22.25
N ASN A 67 -6.51 15.24 -23.01
CA ASN A 67 -5.53 14.82 -24.00
C ASN A 67 -5.16 16.06 -24.85
N GLN A 68 -3.98 16.63 -24.61
CA GLN A 68 -3.35 17.59 -25.52
C GLN A 68 -2.66 16.82 -26.63
#